data_AF-A0AAN6VH29-F1
#
_entry.id   AF-A0AAN6VH29-F1
#
_cell.length_a   1.000
_cell.length_b   1.000
_cell.length_c   1.000
_cell.angle_alpha   90.00
_cell.angle_beta   90.00
_cell.angle_gamma   90.00
#
_symmetry.space_group_name_H-M   'P 1'
#
loop_
_entity.id
_entity.type
_entity.pdbx_description
1 polymer ?
#
loop_
_entity_poly.entity_id
_entity_poly.type
_entity_poly.pdbx_seq_one_letter_code
_entity_poly.pdbx_strand_id
1 'polypeptide(L)'
;MSAVCTIAGTPNLYGLGIRVSFYLLWFFVLIGERCHERHAQVPRTVELILAYAVFLGLVMAASAGYLFAAEVYIALLLISTTVYLLVPRHTTDLAAWIRPDLGLGTRRGSFGFIGAARCLFVLIVISLHLWFWGAGVDSADIDRNLRGQGGCCPCQPPQQVGFAFGSLEMRSGGFRALNVLLMLALLTGGVIIGAMKAGLVRKKNPSRIRILREVETFGGLAVACILVAAIELTIKWNGISAVVNDVTTAAQLIPLGIIIALILVFLYDLNNGVSGGEGSSDSSGSNTRSNGTGGSRNGVSSSLGVGSSGPSSPSGGWSGTVRYPRPWPPPPSPAFTPVPAPPGPAPAPVSTPASVPDSDPPAPDPDPGGDPPPTHPDPAPPDSPPMEPAKPPPPPTHHYQCISQSKIATKGPKKHVTSVAQFSDDHEKNNSAPTISRRPTTLHKQATMRLSQTHADLSRQLTRALTHADTAFLAETEAQIKTLAQPLDRFRIRSQQRGGPDGAVRSEEHSVAELVARAEEQLRGFEDEVAGLWREEVVEREIAEAEEEVVELGDEAVGVMKEIEKDFRKATLPDLHTFFQSIDEP
;
A
#
# COMPACT_ATOMS: atom_id res chain seq x y z
N MET A 1 1.41 48.78 -18.61
CA MET A 1 1.10 47.43 -18.07
C MET A 1 2.30 46.56 -18.35
N SER A 2 3.05 46.16 -17.33
CA SER A 2 4.24 45.31 -17.51
C SER A 2 3.79 43.94 -18.03
N ALA A 3 4.43 43.45 -19.09
CA ALA A 3 4.13 42.13 -19.64
C ALA A 3 4.35 41.06 -18.56
N VAL A 4 3.31 40.27 -18.27
CA VAL A 4 3.39 39.16 -17.31
C VAL A 4 4.12 38.01 -18.00
N CYS A 5 5.31 37.65 -17.52
CA CYS A 5 6.05 36.51 -18.05
C CYS A 5 5.33 35.21 -17.69
N THR A 6 4.85 34.49 -18.70
CA THR A 6 4.19 33.19 -18.55
C THR A 6 5.22 32.09 -18.36
N ILE A 7 5.02 31.23 -17.36
CA ILE A 7 5.89 30.09 -17.10
C ILE A 7 5.54 28.97 -18.10
N ALA A 8 6.52 28.49 -18.86
CA ALA A 8 6.33 27.30 -19.70
C ALA A 8 6.25 26.06 -18.77
N GLY A 9 5.06 25.49 -18.63
CA GLY A 9 4.87 24.30 -17.81
C GLY A 9 5.29 23.01 -18.51
N THR A 10 5.45 21.95 -17.73
CA THR A 10 5.81 20.60 -18.19
C THR A 10 4.57 19.69 -18.34
N PRO A 11 3.95 19.63 -19.54
CA PRO A 11 2.68 18.91 -19.74
C PRO A 11 2.80 17.39 -19.49
N ASN A 12 4.01 16.82 -19.58
CA ASN A 12 4.23 15.39 -19.32
C ASN A 12 4.24 15.04 -17.83
N LEU A 13 4.33 16.02 -16.92
CA LEU A 13 4.36 15.78 -15.48
C LEU A 13 3.00 15.99 -14.82
N TYR A 14 2.30 17.07 -15.20
CA TYR A 14 1.00 17.45 -14.64
C TYR A 14 0.06 18.07 -15.69
N GLY A 15 0.18 17.68 -16.96
CA GLY A 15 -0.74 18.09 -18.01
C GLY A 15 -2.19 17.74 -17.70
N LEU A 16 -3.13 18.35 -18.43
CA LEU A 16 -4.57 18.22 -18.19
C LEU A 16 -5.01 16.75 -18.12
N GLY A 17 -4.55 15.89 -19.05
CA GLY A 17 -4.96 14.49 -19.04
C GLY A 17 -4.50 13.76 -17.77
N ILE A 18 -3.28 14.01 -17.29
CA ILE A 18 -2.76 13.45 -16.03
C ILE A 18 -3.61 13.95 -14.85
N ARG A 19 -3.81 15.26 -14.74
CA ARG A 19 -4.60 15.88 -13.66
C ARG A 19 -6.01 15.31 -13.60
N VAL A 20 -6.74 15.32 -14.72
CA VAL A 20 -8.11 14.81 -14.80
C VAL A 20 -8.16 13.31 -14.47
N SER A 21 -7.17 12.52 -14.89
CA SER A 21 -7.07 11.10 -14.52
C SER A 21 -7.01 10.92 -13.01
N PHE A 22 -6.14 11.68 -12.34
CA PHE A 22 -6.04 11.65 -10.88
C PHE A 22 -7.35 12.10 -10.23
N TYR A 23 -7.98 13.16 -10.71
CA TYR A 23 -9.25 13.64 -10.15
C TYR A 23 -10.34 12.59 -10.23
N LEU A 24 -10.56 12.04 -11.43
CA LEU A 24 -11.53 10.97 -11.65
C LEU A 24 -11.22 9.75 -10.79
N LEU A 25 -9.95 9.36 -10.71
CA LEU A 25 -9.52 8.23 -9.90
C LEU A 25 -9.78 8.45 -8.40
N TRP A 26 -9.53 9.64 -7.85
CA TRP A 26 -9.79 9.94 -6.44
C TRP A 26 -11.27 9.83 -6.11
N PHE A 27 -12.13 10.46 -6.92
CA PHE A 27 -13.58 10.36 -6.74
C PHE A 27 -14.06 8.92 -6.93
N PHE A 28 -13.50 8.20 -7.91
CA PHE A 28 -13.85 6.82 -8.18
C PHE A 28 -13.46 5.88 -7.03
N VAL A 29 -12.26 6.02 -6.44
CA VAL A 29 -11.85 5.26 -5.25
C VAL A 29 -12.80 5.54 -4.09
N LEU A 30 -13.13 6.80 -3.82
CA LEU A 30 -14.02 7.20 -2.72
C LEU A 30 -15.45 6.66 -2.89
N ILE A 31 -15.99 6.70 -4.12
CA ILE A 31 -17.32 6.17 -4.45
C ILE A 31 -17.32 4.63 -4.45
N GLY A 32 -16.29 4.03 -5.05
CA GLY A 32 -16.12 2.58 -5.15
C GLY A 32 -16.07 1.90 -3.78
N GLU A 33 -15.39 2.51 -2.81
CA GLU A 33 -15.35 2.05 -1.42
C GLU A 33 -16.74 2.04 -0.74
N ARG A 34 -17.63 2.95 -1.15
CA ARG A 34 -19.00 2.99 -0.64
C ARG A 34 -19.87 1.90 -1.28
N CYS A 35 -19.70 1.67 -2.58
CA CYS A 35 -20.51 0.73 -3.34
C CYS A 35 -20.10 -0.73 -3.09
N HIS A 36 -18.82 -1.06 -3.22
CA HIS A 36 -18.30 -2.41 -3.05
C HIS A 36 -16.82 -2.42 -2.64
N GLU A 37 -16.53 -2.93 -1.43
CA GLU A 37 -15.16 -3.02 -0.89
C GLU A 37 -14.20 -3.82 -1.77
N ARG A 38 -14.68 -4.85 -2.50
CA ARG A 38 -13.83 -5.69 -3.36
C ARG A 38 -13.33 -4.95 -4.60
N HIS A 39 -14.21 -4.15 -5.24
CA HIS A 39 -13.85 -3.43 -6.46
C HIS A 39 -12.94 -2.23 -6.19
N ALA A 40 -12.82 -1.76 -4.94
CA ALA A 40 -11.94 -0.64 -4.59
C ALA A 40 -10.44 -0.99 -4.56
N GLN A 41 -10.06 -2.27 -4.59
CA GLN A 41 -8.64 -2.66 -4.55
C GLN A 41 -7.90 -2.31 -5.85
N VAL A 42 -8.48 -2.63 -7.01
CA VAL A 42 -7.87 -2.36 -8.32
C VAL A 42 -7.61 -0.86 -8.52
N PRO A 43 -8.58 0.05 -8.30
CA PRO A 43 -8.35 1.49 -8.44
C PRO A 43 -7.27 2.04 -7.49
N ARG A 44 -7.17 1.51 -6.26
CA ARG A 44 -6.12 1.89 -5.31
C ARG A 44 -4.73 1.45 -5.77
N THR A 45 -4.61 0.30 -6.42
CA THR A 45 -3.35 -0.16 -7.01
C THR A 45 -2.98 0.74 -8.20
N VAL A 46 -3.93 1.07 -9.05
CA VAL A 46 -3.73 1.98 -10.19
C VAL A 46 -3.34 3.38 -9.71
N GLU A 47 -3.95 3.88 -8.63
CA GLU A 47 -3.57 5.15 -7.98
C GLU A 47 -2.11 5.14 -7.54
N LEU A 48 -1.67 4.05 -6.90
CA LEU A 48 -0.28 3.91 -6.46
C LEU A 48 0.69 3.87 -7.65
N ILE A 49 0.36 3.14 -8.72
CA ILE A 49 1.17 3.06 -9.94
C ILE A 49 1.29 4.44 -10.60
N LEU A 50 0.17 5.16 -10.75
CA LEU A 50 0.17 6.51 -11.33
C LEU A 50 0.95 7.50 -10.46
N ALA A 51 0.77 7.44 -9.14
CA ALA A 51 1.53 8.28 -8.21
C ALA A 51 3.04 7.99 -8.30
N TYR A 52 3.42 6.72 -8.43
CA TYR A 52 4.81 6.33 -8.64
C TYR A 52 5.36 6.81 -9.98
N ALA A 53 4.58 6.74 -11.06
CA ALA A 53 4.97 7.25 -12.37
C ALA A 53 5.22 8.78 -12.35
N VAL A 54 4.33 9.55 -11.73
CA VAL A 54 4.52 11.00 -11.54
C VAL A 54 5.72 11.29 -10.64
N PHE A 55 5.94 10.49 -9.59
CA PHE A 55 7.12 10.62 -8.74
C PHE A 55 8.42 10.41 -9.54
N LEU A 56 8.50 9.38 -10.39
CA LEU A 56 9.64 9.16 -11.27
C LEU A 56 9.81 10.32 -12.26
N GLY A 57 8.73 10.79 -12.87
CA GLY A 57 8.73 11.97 -13.74
C GLY A 57 9.28 13.21 -13.02
N LEU A 58 8.87 13.42 -11.77
CA LEU A 58 9.33 14.51 -10.93
C LEU A 58 10.82 14.40 -10.64
N VAL A 59 11.31 13.22 -10.27
CA VAL A 59 12.75 13.00 -10.01
C VAL A 59 13.59 13.23 -11.28
N MET A 60 13.13 12.75 -12.43
CA MET A 60 13.83 12.95 -13.71
C MET A 60 13.84 14.41 -14.14
N ALA A 61 12.71 15.13 -14.00
CA ALA A 61 12.65 16.53 -14.37
C ALA A 61 13.40 17.44 -13.38
N ALA A 62 13.42 17.06 -12.09
CA ALA A 62 14.22 17.73 -11.07
C ALA A 62 15.72 17.53 -11.29
N SER A 63 16.17 16.33 -11.66
CA SER A 63 17.58 16.05 -11.93
C SER A 63 18.09 16.76 -13.19
N ALA A 64 17.21 16.97 -14.17
CA ALA A 64 17.49 17.78 -15.34
C ALA A 64 17.48 19.29 -15.05
N GLY A 65 17.05 19.69 -13.84
CA GLY A 65 17.01 21.08 -13.40
C GLY A 65 15.93 21.90 -14.11
N TYR A 66 14.90 21.28 -14.71
CA TYR A 66 13.91 21.96 -15.56
C TYR A 66 12.65 22.48 -14.85
N LEU A 67 12.54 22.29 -13.54
CA LEU A 67 11.29 22.51 -12.82
C LEU A 67 11.26 23.81 -12.00
N PHE A 68 10.15 24.52 -12.06
CA PHE A 68 9.84 25.59 -11.13
C PHE A 68 9.29 25.03 -9.80
N ALA A 69 9.42 25.76 -8.68
CA ALA A 69 8.94 25.28 -7.39
C ALA A 69 7.41 25.08 -7.39
N ALA A 70 6.65 25.90 -8.13
CA ALA A 70 5.21 25.70 -8.34
C ALA A 70 4.90 24.35 -9.03
N GLU A 71 5.70 23.93 -10.01
CA GLU A 71 5.52 22.64 -10.68
C GLU A 71 5.84 21.46 -9.77
N VAL A 72 6.95 21.57 -9.02
CA VAL A 72 7.31 20.58 -7.99
C VAL A 72 6.17 20.46 -6.98
N TYR A 73 5.61 21.58 -6.53
CA TYR A 73 4.49 21.59 -5.61
C TYR A 73 3.21 20.95 -6.19
N ILE A 74 2.87 21.22 -7.45
CA ILE A 74 1.73 20.56 -8.13
C ILE A 74 1.94 19.04 -8.22
N ALA A 75 3.12 18.60 -8.66
CA ALA A 75 3.46 17.18 -8.74
C ALA A 75 3.44 16.52 -7.36
N LEU A 76 3.95 17.21 -6.33
CA LEU A 76 3.86 16.79 -4.95
C LEU A 76 2.42 16.63 -4.47
N LEU A 77 1.52 17.57 -4.80
CA LEU A 77 0.10 17.44 -4.46
C LEU A 77 -0.53 16.21 -5.13
N LEU A 78 -0.25 15.97 -6.41
CA LEU A 78 -0.76 14.80 -7.15
C LEU A 78 -0.34 13.47 -6.48
N ILE A 79 0.97 13.29 -6.21
CA ILE A 79 1.47 12.03 -5.61
C ILE A 79 1.07 11.86 -4.15
N SER A 80 0.83 12.96 -3.44
CA SER A 80 0.48 12.94 -2.01
C SER A 80 -0.97 12.63 -1.74
N THR A 81 -1.76 12.43 -2.77
CA THR A 81 -3.18 12.13 -2.61
C THR A 81 -3.39 10.84 -1.84
N THR A 82 -2.53 9.84 -2.08
CA THR A 82 -2.51 8.61 -1.29
C THR A 82 -2.28 8.88 0.20
N VAL A 83 -1.56 9.93 0.58
CA VAL A 83 -1.33 10.34 1.97
C VAL A 83 -2.52 11.11 2.52
N TYR A 84 -3.03 12.08 1.77
CA TYR A 84 -4.10 12.98 2.21
C TYR A 84 -5.47 12.27 2.31
N LEU A 85 -5.81 11.40 1.37
CA LEU A 85 -7.04 10.60 1.44
C LEU A 85 -7.00 9.56 2.57
N LEU A 86 -5.81 9.23 3.07
CA LEU A 86 -5.65 8.38 4.25
C LEU A 86 -5.98 9.14 5.55
N VAL A 87 -5.98 10.47 5.55
CA VAL A 87 -6.20 11.28 6.76
C VAL A 87 -7.57 11.04 7.38
N PRO A 88 -8.72 11.15 6.67
CA PRO A 88 -10.03 10.87 7.26
C PRO A 88 -10.07 9.47 7.89
N ARG A 89 -9.59 8.46 7.18
CA ARG A 89 -9.50 7.08 7.67
C ARG A 89 -8.66 6.97 8.94
N HIS A 90 -7.48 7.57 8.94
CA HIS A 90 -6.57 7.57 10.07
C HIS A 90 -7.09 8.33 11.29
N THR A 91 -7.77 9.45 11.07
CA THR A 91 -8.43 10.19 12.15
C THR A 91 -9.55 9.36 12.77
N THR A 92 -10.29 8.59 11.96
CA THR A 92 -11.33 7.68 12.49
C THR A 92 -10.74 6.49 13.24
N ASP A 93 -9.64 5.91 12.75
CA ASP A 93 -8.89 4.85 13.44
C ASP A 93 -8.31 5.36 14.78
N LEU A 94 -7.76 6.57 14.80
CA LEU A 94 -7.23 7.20 16.01
C LEU A 94 -8.35 7.55 17.00
N ALA A 95 -9.47 8.10 16.54
CA ALA A 95 -10.62 8.40 17.37
C ALA A 95 -11.22 7.13 17.99
N ALA A 96 -11.31 6.05 17.22
CA ALA A 96 -11.69 4.72 17.69
C ALA A 96 -10.76 4.20 18.80
N TRP A 97 -9.46 4.48 18.68
CA TRP A 97 -8.48 4.07 19.67
C TRP A 97 -8.55 4.88 20.97
N ILE A 98 -8.66 6.22 20.88
CA ILE A 98 -8.78 7.09 22.06
C ILE A 98 -10.07 6.80 22.83
N ARG A 99 -11.14 6.45 22.10
CA ARG A 99 -12.47 6.17 22.65
C ARG A 99 -12.92 4.74 22.33
N PRO A 100 -12.38 3.72 23.04
CA PRO A 100 -12.73 2.32 22.82
C PRO A 100 -14.18 1.98 23.22
N ASP A 101 -14.87 2.89 23.91
CA ASP A 101 -16.30 2.87 24.21
C ASP A 101 -17.16 3.05 22.95
N LEU A 102 -16.62 3.64 21.88
CA LEU A 102 -17.32 3.79 20.60
C LEU A 102 -17.53 2.45 19.87
N GLY A 103 -16.92 1.34 20.33
CA GLY A 103 -17.16 0.01 19.75
C GLY A 103 -16.67 -0.11 18.30
N LEU A 104 -15.64 0.64 17.94
CA LEU A 104 -15.07 0.67 16.60
C LEU A 104 -13.99 -0.42 16.51
N GLY A 105 -14.40 -1.63 16.12
CA GLY A 105 -13.47 -2.73 15.88
C GLY A 105 -12.65 -2.46 14.62
N THR A 106 -11.34 -2.27 14.76
CA THR A 106 -10.43 -2.25 13.61
C THR A 106 -10.26 -3.67 13.08
N ARG A 107 -10.68 -3.90 11.83
CA ARG A 107 -10.43 -5.18 11.14
C ARG A 107 -8.94 -5.25 10.86
N ARG A 108 -8.23 -6.10 11.60
CA ARG A 108 -6.83 -6.45 11.35
C ARG A 108 -6.73 -7.13 9.99
N GLY A 109 -6.46 -6.37 8.93
CA GLY A 109 -5.97 -6.95 7.68
C GLY A 109 -4.56 -7.49 7.92
N SER A 110 -4.20 -8.61 7.30
CA SER A 110 -2.79 -9.01 7.28
C SER A 110 -1.99 -7.90 6.60
N PHE A 111 -0.80 -7.61 7.11
CA PHE A 111 0.10 -6.63 6.53
C PHE A 111 0.79 -7.29 5.34
N GLY A 112 0.06 -7.43 4.23
CA GLY A 112 0.61 -8.03 3.00
C GLY A 112 1.63 -7.12 2.30
N PHE A 113 2.32 -7.67 1.31
CA PHE A 113 3.35 -6.98 0.52
C PHE A 113 2.89 -5.63 -0.04
N ILE A 114 1.68 -5.56 -0.62
CA ILE A 114 1.10 -4.32 -1.15
C ILE A 114 0.94 -3.25 -0.06
N GLY A 115 0.59 -3.66 1.17
CA GLY A 115 0.49 -2.78 2.32
C GLY A 115 1.85 -2.21 2.73
N ALA A 116 2.89 -3.04 2.72
CA ALA A 116 4.27 -2.62 2.97
C ALA A 116 4.78 -1.66 1.89
N ALA A 117 4.55 -1.97 0.61
CA ALA A 117 4.93 -1.12 -0.52
C ALA A 117 4.24 0.26 -0.45
N ARG A 118 2.94 0.29 -0.14
CA ARG A 118 2.20 1.55 0.08
C ARG A 118 2.77 2.34 1.25
N CYS A 119 3.08 1.68 2.36
CA CYS A 119 3.69 2.33 3.54
C CYS A 119 5.05 2.97 3.17
N LEU A 120 5.91 2.22 2.46
CA LEU A 120 7.20 2.72 1.99
C LEU A 120 7.04 3.92 1.05
N PHE A 121 6.11 3.84 0.09
CA PHE A 121 5.83 4.95 -0.82
C PHE A 121 5.38 6.21 -0.07
N VAL A 122 4.48 6.07 0.92
CA VAL A 122 4.04 7.19 1.78
C VAL A 122 5.23 7.82 2.50
N LEU A 123 6.16 7.04 3.05
CA LEU A 123 7.36 7.55 3.71
C LEU A 123 8.28 8.31 2.74
N ILE A 124 8.44 7.81 1.51
CA ILE A 124 9.21 8.49 0.46
C ILE A 124 8.58 9.84 0.13
N VAL A 125 7.27 9.88 -0.10
CA VAL A 125 6.54 11.11 -0.44
C VAL A 125 6.59 12.13 0.69
N ILE A 126 6.39 11.72 1.94
CA ILE A 126 6.51 12.61 3.11
C ILE A 126 7.93 13.17 3.23
N SER A 127 8.94 12.32 3.03
CA SER A 127 10.35 12.75 3.08
C SER A 127 10.65 13.78 2.00
N LEU A 128 10.12 13.57 0.78
CA LEU A 128 10.27 14.53 -0.31
C LEU A 128 9.57 15.85 -0.02
N HIS A 129 8.38 15.83 0.59
CA HIS A 129 7.70 17.05 1.06
C HIS A 129 8.51 17.80 2.11
N LEU A 130 9.01 17.10 3.14
CA LEU A 130 9.81 17.71 4.19
C LEU A 130 11.08 18.35 3.62
N TRP A 131 11.74 17.68 2.67
CA TRP A 131 12.86 18.24 1.94
C TRP A 131 12.46 19.48 1.14
N PHE A 132 11.38 19.39 0.35
CA PHE A 132 10.92 20.48 -0.50
C PHE A 132 10.63 21.74 0.32
N TRP A 133 9.81 21.63 1.37
CA TRP A 133 9.44 22.79 2.19
C TRP A 133 10.57 23.28 3.10
N GLY A 134 11.41 22.36 3.59
CA GLY A 134 12.54 22.68 4.46
C GLY A 134 13.67 23.40 3.73
N ALA A 135 14.12 22.84 2.61
CA ALA A 135 15.30 23.31 1.88
C ALA A 135 15.05 23.54 0.38
N GLY A 136 14.19 22.75 -0.26
CA GLY A 136 13.98 22.77 -1.70
C GLY A 136 13.45 24.11 -2.23
N VAL A 137 12.46 24.72 -1.57
CA VAL A 137 11.84 25.98 -2.00
C VAL A 137 12.84 27.14 -2.13
N ASP A 138 13.90 27.17 -1.30
CA ASP A 138 14.95 28.18 -1.39
C ASP A 138 16.16 27.73 -2.23
N SER A 139 16.16 26.50 -2.74
CA SER A 139 17.31 25.96 -3.45
C SER A 139 17.51 26.70 -4.76
N ALA A 140 18.73 27.22 -4.94
CA ALA A 140 19.14 27.90 -6.16
C ALA A 140 19.07 26.98 -7.40
N ASP A 141 19.04 25.65 -7.21
CA ASP A 141 18.91 24.68 -8.30
C ASP A 141 17.50 24.64 -8.90
N ILE A 142 16.45 24.89 -8.10
CA ILE A 142 15.07 24.95 -8.60
C ILE A 142 14.81 26.29 -9.32
N ASP A 143 15.55 27.34 -8.97
CA ASP A 143 15.43 28.68 -9.56
C ASP A 143 16.43 28.91 -10.72
N ARG A 144 17.27 27.91 -11.05
CA ARG A 144 18.45 28.08 -11.90
C ARG A 144 18.12 28.41 -13.37
N ASN A 145 16.99 27.93 -13.88
CA ASN A 145 16.59 28.19 -15.28
C ASN A 145 16.18 29.62 -15.56
N LEU A 146 15.67 30.34 -14.55
CA LEU A 146 15.35 31.76 -14.71
C LEU A 146 16.62 32.60 -14.95
N ARG A 147 17.79 32.10 -14.52
CA ARG A 147 19.08 32.77 -14.73
C ARG A 147 19.85 32.26 -15.94
N GLY A 148 19.61 31.02 -16.37
CA GLY A 148 20.34 30.35 -17.45
C GLY A 148 19.95 30.78 -18.86
N GLN A 149 18.70 31.23 -19.08
CA GLN A 149 18.30 31.87 -20.34
C GLN A 149 18.78 33.32 -20.35
N GLY A 150 20.09 33.50 -20.50
CA GLY A 150 20.72 34.80 -20.57
C GLY A 150 20.10 35.66 -21.68
N GLY A 151 19.46 36.77 -21.29
CA GLY A 151 19.86 38.05 -21.88
C GLY A 151 18.86 38.87 -22.69
N CYS A 152 17.54 38.63 -22.71
CA CYS A 152 16.68 39.50 -23.55
C CYS A 152 15.42 40.09 -22.93
N CYS A 153 14.96 39.70 -21.73
CA CYS A 153 13.78 40.33 -21.12
C CYS A 153 13.99 40.63 -19.64
N PRO A 154 13.92 41.91 -19.21
CA PRO A 154 14.00 42.31 -17.80
C PRO A 154 12.69 42.02 -17.05
N CYS A 155 12.03 40.89 -17.31
CA CYS A 155 10.87 40.50 -16.54
C CYS A 155 11.32 39.84 -15.24
N GLN A 156 10.98 40.49 -14.13
CA GLN A 156 11.13 39.92 -12.80
C GLN A 156 10.30 38.64 -12.75
N PRO A 157 10.87 37.49 -12.35
CA PRO A 157 10.14 36.24 -12.28
C PRO A 157 8.90 36.43 -11.39
N PRO A 158 7.72 35.95 -11.82
CA PRO A 158 6.52 36.09 -11.02
C PRO A 158 6.74 35.41 -9.66
N GLN A 159 6.28 36.06 -8.60
CA GLN A 159 6.31 35.47 -7.27
C GLN A 159 5.55 34.15 -7.31
N GLN A 160 6.24 33.06 -6.97
CA GLN A 160 5.62 31.74 -6.99
C GLN A 160 4.70 31.60 -5.78
N VAL A 161 3.44 31.25 -6.05
CA VAL A 161 2.38 31.21 -5.04
C VAL A 161 1.79 29.81 -4.91
N GLY A 162 1.62 29.35 -3.68
CA GLY A 162 0.97 28.09 -3.33
C GLY A 162 -0.45 28.30 -2.83
N PHE A 163 -1.17 27.19 -2.67
CA PHE A 163 -2.51 27.19 -2.11
C PHE A 163 -2.52 26.92 -0.60
N ALA A 164 -3.16 27.82 0.15
CA ALA A 164 -3.52 27.62 1.55
C ALA A 164 -4.88 28.28 1.84
N PHE A 165 -5.93 27.88 1.12
CA PHE A 165 -7.23 28.58 1.11
C PHE A 165 -7.16 30.04 0.64
N GLY A 166 -6.09 30.36 -0.05
CA GLY A 166 -5.72 31.67 -0.57
C GLY A 166 -4.39 31.57 -1.29
N SER A 167 -4.04 32.61 -2.05
CA SER A 167 -2.74 32.73 -2.70
C SER A 167 -1.73 33.17 -1.65
N LEU A 168 -0.80 32.28 -1.31
CA LEU A 168 0.31 32.59 -0.41
C LEU A 168 1.63 32.43 -1.14
N GLU A 169 2.55 33.36 -0.93
CA GLU A 169 3.91 33.25 -1.45
C GLU A 169 4.57 31.97 -0.91
N MET A 170 5.08 31.12 -1.81
CA MET A 170 5.70 29.84 -1.44
C MET A 170 6.93 30.05 -0.56
N ARG A 171 7.61 31.18 -0.72
CA ARG A 171 8.79 31.57 0.06
C ARG A 171 8.44 32.12 1.45
N SER A 172 7.17 32.40 1.73
CA SER A 172 6.77 32.90 3.05
C SER A 172 7.09 31.87 4.14
N GLY A 173 7.81 32.32 5.18
CA GLY A 173 8.25 31.42 6.26
C GLY A 173 7.09 30.73 6.99
N GLY A 174 5.97 31.43 7.16
CA GLY A 174 4.77 30.89 7.79
C GLY A 174 4.14 29.74 6.99
N PHE A 175 4.02 29.88 5.66
CA PHE A 175 3.46 28.84 4.81
C PHE A 175 4.36 27.60 4.75
N ARG A 176 5.68 27.80 4.71
CA ARG A 176 6.65 26.69 4.78
C ARG A 176 6.56 25.96 6.11
N ALA A 177 6.56 26.69 7.23
CA ALA A 177 6.45 26.10 8.56
C ALA A 177 5.15 25.30 8.71
N LEU A 178 4.03 25.83 8.20
CA LEU A 178 2.73 25.13 8.22
C LEU A 178 2.80 23.80 7.46
N ASN A 179 3.35 23.77 6.26
CA ASN A 179 3.47 22.53 5.47
C ASN A 179 4.43 21.53 6.12
N VAL A 180 5.57 21.97 6.66
CA VAL A 180 6.48 21.10 7.41
C VAL A 180 5.78 20.48 8.62
N LEU A 181 5.06 21.30 9.41
CA LEU A 181 4.30 20.82 10.57
C LEU A 181 3.20 19.83 10.17
N LEU A 182 2.48 20.10 9.07
CA LEU A 182 1.48 19.19 8.53
C LEU A 182 2.09 17.83 8.17
N MET A 183 3.24 17.83 7.50
CA MET A 183 3.93 16.60 7.09
C MET A 183 4.50 15.82 8.27
N LEU A 184 5.03 16.51 9.28
CA LEU A 184 5.45 15.87 10.54
C LEU A 184 4.25 15.27 11.30
N ALA A 185 3.11 15.95 11.31
CA ALA A 185 1.88 15.42 11.91
C ALA A 185 1.38 14.16 11.17
N LEU A 186 1.45 14.14 9.84
CA LEU A 186 1.10 12.98 9.02
C LEU A 186 2.07 11.81 9.26
N LEU A 187 3.37 12.09 9.34
CA LEU A 187 4.40 11.07 9.62
C LEU A 187 4.18 10.44 10.99
N THR A 188 4.06 11.28 12.03
CA THR A 188 3.86 10.81 13.41
C THR A 188 2.54 10.07 13.56
N GLY A 189 1.45 10.57 13.00
CA GLY A 189 0.15 9.89 12.96
C GLY A 189 0.22 8.54 12.26
N GLY A 190 0.89 8.47 11.10
CA GLY A 190 1.11 7.23 10.35
C GLY A 190 1.89 6.18 11.14
N VAL A 191 2.99 6.59 11.81
CA VAL A 191 3.79 5.71 12.67
C VAL A 191 2.98 5.19 13.85
N ILE A 192 2.22 6.06 14.53
CA ILE A 192 1.35 5.66 15.64
C ILE A 192 0.33 4.61 15.16
N ILE A 193 -0.31 4.83 14.01
CA ILE A 193 -1.31 3.90 13.46
C ILE A 193 -0.68 2.59 13.00
N GLY A 194 0.50 2.64 12.38
CA GLY A 194 1.27 1.45 12.02
C GLY A 194 1.61 0.60 13.24
N ALA A 195 2.13 1.22 14.31
CA ALA A 195 2.43 0.56 15.57
C ALA A 195 1.17 -0.07 16.21
N MET A 196 0.04 0.64 16.17
CA MET A 196 -1.24 0.10 16.65
C MET A 196 -1.67 -1.16 15.88
N LYS A 197 -1.55 -1.15 14.55
CA LYS A 197 -1.91 -2.30 13.68
C LYS A 197 -0.98 -3.50 13.88
N ALA A 198 0.29 -3.27 14.20
CA ALA A 198 1.29 -4.32 14.34
C ALA A 198 1.03 -5.29 15.51
N GLY A 199 0.39 -4.87 16.62
CA GLY A 199 0.34 -5.78 17.78
C GLY A 199 -0.32 -5.32 19.05
N LEU A 200 -0.58 -4.03 19.22
CA LEU A 200 -0.79 -3.48 20.56
C LEU A 200 -2.25 -3.36 20.99
N VAL A 201 -3.23 -3.58 20.10
CA VAL A 201 -4.64 -3.32 20.41
C VAL A 201 -5.50 -4.58 20.22
N ARG A 202 -6.17 -5.01 21.29
CA ARG A 202 -7.09 -6.16 21.32
C ARG A 202 -8.38 -5.86 20.54
N LYS A 203 -8.89 -6.85 19.80
CA LYS A 203 -10.17 -6.79 19.07
C LYS A 203 -11.35 -6.53 20.03
N LYS A 204 -12.27 -5.65 19.63
CA LYS A 204 -13.59 -5.47 20.27
C LYS A 204 -14.69 -5.39 19.21
N ASN A 205 -15.94 -5.69 19.62
CA ASN A 205 -17.07 -6.01 18.76
C ASN A 205 -17.47 -4.89 17.74
N PRO A 206 -17.92 -5.26 16.52
CA PRO A 206 -18.04 -4.39 15.34
C PRO A 206 -19.36 -3.60 15.16
N SER A 207 -20.12 -3.25 16.21
CA SER A 207 -21.53 -2.84 16.02
C SER A 207 -21.79 -1.38 15.58
N ARG A 208 -20.77 -0.51 15.41
CA ARG A 208 -20.97 0.92 15.03
C ARG A 208 -20.23 1.38 13.76
N ILE A 209 -20.10 0.51 12.76
CA ILE A 209 -19.30 0.76 11.55
C ILE A 209 -19.97 1.76 10.56
N ARG A 210 -21.29 1.90 10.55
CA ARG A 210 -21.99 2.66 9.48
C ARG A 210 -21.74 4.17 9.50
N ILE A 211 -21.88 4.84 10.66
CA ILE A 211 -21.72 6.30 10.76
C ILE A 211 -20.28 6.72 10.46
N LEU A 212 -19.30 5.94 10.94
CA LEU A 212 -17.88 6.22 10.72
C LEU A 212 -17.53 6.18 9.24
N ARG A 213 -18.09 5.22 8.50
CA ARG A 213 -17.89 5.08 7.06
C ARG A 213 -18.43 6.30 6.30
N GLU A 214 -19.58 6.84 6.71
CA GLU A 214 -20.12 8.05 6.08
C GLU A 214 -19.20 9.26 6.32
N VAL A 215 -18.72 9.46 7.55
CA VAL A 215 -17.78 10.53 7.88
C VAL A 215 -16.45 10.36 7.13
N GLU A 216 -15.95 9.14 6.99
CA GLU A 216 -14.74 8.82 6.21
C GLU A 216 -14.94 9.20 4.73
N THR A 217 -16.05 8.79 4.11
CA THR A 217 -16.33 9.13 2.70
C THR A 217 -16.51 10.63 2.49
N PHE A 218 -17.27 11.31 3.34
CA PHE A 218 -17.47 12.76 3.21
C PHE A 218 -16.18 13.55 3.49
N GLY A 219 -15.40 13.13 4.48
CA GLY A 219 -14.08 13.69 4.75
C GLY A 219 -13.13 13.51 3.57
N GLY A 220 -13.10 12.31 2.98
CA GLY A 220 -12.31 12.01 1.79
C GLY A 220 -12.72 12.86 0.59
N LEU A 221 -14.03 13.02 0.37
CA LEU A 221 -14.57 13.87 -0.70
C LEU A 221 -14.16 15.34 -0.53
N ALA A 222 -14.27 15.86 0.70
CA ALA A 222 -13.85 17.22 1.00
C ALA A 222 -12.35 17.44 0.75
N VAL A 223 -11.51 16.48 1.18
CA VAL A 223 -10.06 16.52 0.93
C VAL A 223 -9.77 16.47 -0.58
N ALA A 224 -10.43 15.59 -1.33
CA ALA A 224 -10.26 15.51 -2.79
C ALA A 224 -10.63 16.84 -3.48
N CYS A 225 -11.76 17.45 -3.12
CA CYS A 225 -12.16 18.76 -3.65
C CYS A 225 -11.14 19.86 -3.32
N ILE A 226 -10.60 19.87 -2.09
CA ILE A 226 -9.57 20.83 -1.68
C ILE A 226 -8.28 20.61 -2.49
N LEU A 227 -7.88 19.36 -2.76
CA LEU A 227 -6.70 19.05 -3.57
C LEU A 227 -6.87 19.49 -5.03
N VAL A 228 -8.03 19.24 -5.63
CA VAL A 228 -8.36 19.73 -6.98
C VAL A 228 -8.25 21.25 -7.02
N ALA A 229 -8.90 21.94 -6.05
CA ALA A 229 -8.84 23.39 -5.96
C ALA A 229 -7.39 23.89 -5.75
N ALA A 230 -6.60 23.23 -4.91
CA ALA A 230 -5.21 23.58 -4.68
C ALA A 230 -4.38 23.50 -5.97
N ILE A 231 -4.52 22.43 -6.73
CA ILE A 231 -3.78 22.23 -7.99
C ILE A 231 -4.21 23.29 -9.02
N GLU A 232 -5.51 23.41 -9.29
CA GLU A 232 -6.02 24.31 -10.33
C GLU A 232 -5.78 25.78 -10.01
N LEU A 233 -5.92 26.18 -8.74
CA LEU A 233 -5.64 27.56 -8.33
C LEU A 233 -4.15 27.86 -8.35
N THR A 234 -3.28 26.92 -7.95
CA THR A 234 -1.83 27.10 -8.09
C THR A 234 -1.44 27.28 -9.56
N ILE A 235 -1.98 26.49 -10.48
CA ILE A 235 -1.72 26.65 -11.92
C ILE A 235 -2.17 28.03 -12.41
N LYS A 236 -3.39 28.42 -12.06
CA LYS A 236 -3.97 29.71 -12.45
C LYS A 236 -3.19 30.90 -11.89
N TRP A 237 -2.84 30.88 -10.60
CA TRP A 237 -2.18 32.00 -9.94
C TRP A 237 -0.73 32.20 -10.38
N ASN A 238 -0.03 31.13 -10.79
CA ASN A 238 1.34 31.21 -11.29
C ASN A 238 1.42 31.52 -12.80
N GLY A 239 0.28 31.67 -13.50
CA GLY A 239 0.28 31.95 -14.93
C GLY A 239 1.01 30.89 -15.76
N ILE A 240 0.92 29.62 -15.34
CA ILE A 240 1.50 28.50 -16.08
C ILE A 240 0.78 28.40 -17.43
N SER A 241 1.55 28.25 -18.50
CA SER A 241 1.07 28.40 -19.87
C SER A 241 -0.13 27.49 -20.20
N ALA A 242 -0.97 27.98 -21.13
CA ALA A 242 -2.16 27.24 -21.59
C ALA A 242 -1.82 25.88 -22.22
N VAL A 243 -0.58 25.64 -22.65
CA VAL A 243 -0.11 24.35 -23.19
C VAL A 243 -0.33 23.20 -22.20
N VAL A 244 -0.27 23.47 -20.89
CA VAL A 244 -0.55 22.46 -19.85
C VAL A 244 -2.04 22.11 -19.77
N ASN A 245 -2.91 22.95 -20.32
CA ASN A 245 -4.34 22.69 -20.43
C ASN A 245 -4.71 21.92 -21.71
N ASP A 246 -3.75 21.64 -22.60
CA ASP A 246 -4.00 20.87 -23.81
C ASP A 246 -3.57 19.40 -23.62
N VAL A 247 -4.38 18.48 -24.17
CA VAL A 247 -4.09 17.04 -24.16
C VAL A 247 -3.39 16.67 -25.46
N THR A 248 -2.10 16.97 -25.55
CA THR A 248 -1.32 16.82 -26.79
C THR A 248 -0.39 15.60 -26.80
N THR A 249 -0.11 15.00 -25.64
CA THR A 249 0.88 13.93 -25.53
C THR A 249 0.27 12.59 -25.13
N ALA A 250 0.81 11.49 -25.67
CA ALA A 250 0.38 10.14 -25.33
C ALA A 250 0.50 9.86 -23.81
N ALA A 251 1.51 10.44 -23.15
CA ALA A 251 1.70 10.37 -21.70
C ALA A 251 0.50 10.90 -20.89
N GLN A 252 -0.28 11.83 -21.45
CA GLN A 252 -1.51 12.34 -20.83
C GLN A 252 -2.75 11.49 -21.15
N LEU A 253 -2.80 10.89 -22.34
CA LEU A 253 -3.95 10.09 -22.79
C LEU A 253 -3.98 8.70 -22.16
N ILE A 254 -2.83 8.06 -21.97
CA ILE A 254 -2.73 6.71 -21.38
C ILE A 254 -3.39 6.63 -19.99
N PRO A 255 -3.01 7.46 -19.00
CA PRO A 255 -3.65 7.39 -17.67
C PRO A 255 -5.14 7.69 -17.77
N LEU A 256 -5.54 8.63 -18.62
CA LEU A 256 -6.95 9.03 -18.77
C LEU A 256 -7.79 7.88 -19.34
N GLY A 257 -7.28 7.20 -20.37
CA GLY A 257 -7.91 6.03 -20.98
C GLY A 257 -8.06 4.89 -19.98
N ILE A 258 -7.01 4.59 -19.20
CA ILE A 258 -7.05 3.54 -18.16
C ILE A 258 -8.15 3.86 -17.12
N ILE A 259 -8.23 5.10 -16.64
CA ILE A 259 -9.23 5.46 -15.63
C ILE A 259 -10.66 5.43 -16.20
N ILE A 260 -10.86 5.91 -17.43
CA ILE A 260 -12.16 5.82 -18.10
C ILE A 260 -12.56 4.34 -18.27
N ALA A 261 -11.66 3.47 -18.72
CA ALA A 261 -11.93 2.04 -18.86
C ALA A 261 -12.31 1.40 -17.52
N LEU A 262 -11.59 1.70 -16.44
CA LEU A 262 -11.93 1.19 -15.10
C LEU A 262 -13.31 1.63 -14.62
N ILE A 263 -13.68 2.90 -14.88
CA ILE A 263 -15.01 3.41 -14.55
C ILE A 263 -16.08 2.69 -15.39
N LEU A 264 -15.86 2.49 -16.69
CA LEU A 264 -16.80 1.79 -17.57
C LEU A 264 -17.00 0.32 -17.16
N VAL A 265 -15.92 -0.40 -16.86
CA VAL A 265 -15.99 -1.78 -16.35
C VAL A 265 -16.80 -1.84 -15.05
N PHE A 266 -16.54 -0.92 -14.12
CA PHE A 266 -17.30 -0.85 -12.88
C PHE A 266 -18.79 -0.54 -13.10
N LEU A 267 -19.12 0.40 -14.00
CA LEU A 267 -20.52 0.71 -14.33
C LEU A 267 -21.21 -0.48 -15.02
N TYR A 268 -20.50 -1.21 -15.88
CA TYR A 268 -21.00 -2.42 -16.52
C TYR A 268 -21.31 -3.51 -15.49
N ASP A 269 -20.40 -3.76 -14.55
CA ASP A 269 -20.60 -4.71 -13.45
C ASP A 269 -21.80 -4.33 -12.57
N LEU A 270 -21.96 -3.04 -12.26
CA LEU A 270 -23.11 -2.53 -11.52
C LEU A 270 -24.43 -2.78 -12.25
N ASN A 271 -24.46 -2.57 -13.57
CA ASN A 271 -25.67 -2.77 -14.36
C ASN A 271 -26.06 -4.26 -14.47
N ASN A 272 -25.08 -5.14 -14.64
CA ASN A 272 -25.33 -6.58 -14.78
C ASN A 272 -25.61 -7.28 -13.45
N GLY A 273 -24.99 -6.82 -12.35
CA GLY A 273 -25.22 -7.37 -11.01
C GLY A 273 -26.67 -7.23 -10.52
N VAL A 274 -27.40 -6.23 -11.02
CA VAL A 274 -28.82 -6.02 -10.67
C VAL A 274 -29.74 -7.07 -11.32
N SER A 275 -29.35 -7.65 -12.46
CA SER A 275 -30.25 -8.53 -13.23
C SER A 275 -30.17 -10.02 -12.83
N GLY A 276 -29.16 -10.42 -12.04
CA GLY A 276 -28.93 -11.83 -11.69
C GLY A 276 -29.63 -12.34 -10.42
N GLY A 277 -30.35 -11.47 -9.69
CA GLY A 277 -30.86 -11.78 -8.34
C GLY A 277 -32.29 -12.34 -8.24
N GLU A 278 -33.11 -12.27 -9.29
CA GLU A 278 -34.55 -12.58 -9.22
C GLU A 278 -34.94 -13.96 -9.77
N GLY A 279 -33.98 -14.87 -9.98
CA GLY A 279 -34.22 -16.16 -10.64
C GLY A 279 -34.44 -17.38 -9.73
N SER A 280 -34.21 -17.31 -8.42
CA SER A 280 -34.42 -18.49 -7.54
C SER A 280 -35.87 -18.58 -7.11
N SER A 281 -36.69 -19.04 -8.05
CA SER A 281 -38.06 -19.48 -7.80
C SER A 281 -38.06 -20.56 -6.73
N ASP A 282 -38.70 -20.27 -5.61
CA ASP A 282 -39.03 -21.22 -4.56
C ASP A 282 -39.79 -22.42 -5.14
N SER A 283 -39.07 -23.48 -5.50
CA SER A 283 -39.70 -24.80 -5.59
C SER A 283 -40.00 -25.23 -4.16
N SER A 284 -41.22 -24.91 -3.73
CA SER A 284 -41.83 -25.34 -2.49
C SER A 284 -41.89 -26.88 -2.45
N GLY A 285 -40.80 -27.52 -2.06
CA GLY A 285 -40.77 -28.92 -1.66
C GLY A 285 -41.35 -29.06 -0.27
N SER A 286 -42.67 -29.18 -0.20
CA SER A 286 -43.42 -29.51 1.01
C SER A 286 -43.00 -30.89 1.55
N ASN A 287 -41.96 -30.94 2.37
CA ASN A 287 -41.68 -32.12 3.19
C ASN A 287 -42.44 -32.02 4.52
N THR A 288 -43.69 -32.47 4.45
CA THR A 288 -44.54 -32.85 5.57
C THR A 288 -43.82 -33.96 6.37
N ARG A 289 -42.98 -33.61 7.35
CA ARG A 289 -42.47 -34.57 8.33
C ARG A 289 -43.29 -34.44 9.62
N SER A 290 -44.23 -35.38 9.72
CA SER A 290 -45.02 -35.72 10.89
C SER A 290 -44.17 -35.82 12.16
N ASN A 291 -44.52 -35.02 13.18
CA ASN A 291 -44.15 -35.28 14.56
C ASN A 291 -44.87 -36.54 15.05
N GLY A 292 -44.14 -37.66 15.07
CA GLY A 292 -44.52 -38.88 15.77
C GLY A 292 -44.07 -38.81 17.22
N THR A 293 -45.00 -38.47 18.11
CA THR A 293 -44.93 -38.68 19.56
C THR A 293 -45.03 -40.17 19.89
N GLY A 294 -44.03 -40.70 20.61
CA GLY A 294 -44.02 -42.02 21.25
C GLY A 294 -42.57 -42.39 21.58
N GLY A 295 -42.14 -42.73 22.79
CA GLY A 295 -42.84 -43.37 23.89
C GLY A 295 -42.16 -44.69 24.22
N SER A 296 -41.21 -44.65 25.17
CA SER A 296 -40.85 -45.74 26.10
C SER A 296 -40.13 -47.04 25.64
N ARG A 297 -39.07 -47.34 26.43
CA ARG A 297 -38.65 -48.63 27.03
C ARG A 297 -37.73 -49.62 26.27
N ASN A 298 -36.55 -49.81 26.89
CA ASN A 298 -35.88 -51.05 27.30
C ASN A 298 -36.15 -52.36 26.53
N GLY A 299 -35.08 -53.05 26.11
CA GLY A 299 -35.13 -54.47 25.78
C GLY A 299 -33.81 -55.02 25.26
N VAL A 300 -33.29 -56.01 25.98
CA VAL A 300 -32.02 -56.73 25.82
C VAL A 300 -32.12 -57.83 24.73
N SER A 301 -30.95 -58.34 24.33
CA SER A 301 -30.62 -59.66 23.75
C SER A 301 -30.69 -59.91 22.23
N SER A 302 -29.48 -60.09 21.67
CA SER A 302 -28.95 -61.31 21.02
C SER A 302 -29.81 -62.07 20.01
N SER A 303 -29.34 -62.20 18.76
CA SER A 303 -28.94 -63.47 18.13
C SER A 303 -28.70 -63.33 16.61
N LEU A 304 -27.84 -64.22 16.12
CA LEU A 304 -27.35 -64.40 14.74
C LEU A 304 -28.44 -64.84 13.76
N GLY A 305 -28.24 -64.56 12.46
CA GLY A 305 -29.02 -65.20 11.40
C GLY A 305 -28.80 -64.67 9.98
N VAL A 306 -27.93 -65.37 9.26
CA VAL A 306 -27.75 -65.48 7.79
C VAL A 306 -29.01 -65.24 6.94
N GLY A 307 -28.87 -64.61 5.75
CA GLY A 307 -29.86 -64.75 4.68
C GLY A 307 -29.80 -63.73 3.53
N SER A 308 -29.20 -64.14 2.42
CA SER A 308 -29.14 -63.50 1.09
C SER A 308 -30.52 -63.17 0.47
N SER A 309 -30.66 -62.01 -0.19
CA SER A 309 -31.31 -61.84 -1.51
C SER A 309 -31.22 -60.39 -2.02
N GLY A 310 -30.71 -60.19 -3.24
CA GLY A 310 -31.03 -59.01 -4.07
C GLY A 310 -32.43 -59.17 -4.71
N PRO A 311 -32.86 -58.36 -5.72
CA PRO A 311 -32.14 -57.33 -6.48
C PRO A 311 -32.92 -55.99 -6.59
N SER A 312 -32.42 -55.09 -7.45
CA SER A 312 -33.10 -54.01 -8.21
C SER A 312 -32.62 -52.58 -7.95
N SER A 313 -31.93 -52.05 -8.96
CA SER A 313 -31.64 -50.64 -9.19
C SER A 313 -32.93 -49.85 -9.48
N PRO A 314 -32.92 -48.53 -9.23
CA PRO A 314 -32.82 -47.66 -10.40
C PRO A 314 -31.79 -46.52 -10.24
N SER A 315 -31.06 -46.38 -11.33
CA SER A 315 -30.43 -45.18 -11.90
C SER A 315 -30.83 -43.81 -11.32
N GLY A 316 -29.80 -43.03 -10.97
CA GLY A 316 -29.91 -41.60 -10.70
C GLY A 316 -28.52 -40.95 -10.61
N GLY A 317 -27.73 -41.05 -11.69
CA GLY A 317 -26.42 -40.42 -11.80
C GLY A 317 -26.53 -38.96 -12.20
N TRP A 318 -25.95 -38.06 -11.39
CA TRP A 318 -25.63 -36.67 -11.74
C TRP A 318 -24.21 -36.37 -11.24
N SER A 319 -23.20 -36.86 -11.97
CA SER A 319 -21.87 -36.23 -12.01
C SER A 319 -21.80 -35.45 -13.32
N GLY A 320 -22.05 -34.15 -13.23
CA GLY A 320 -21.82 -33.20 -14.33
C GLY A 320 -20.33 -32.94 -14.47
N THR A 321 -19.60 -33.86 -15.10
CA THR A 321 -18.23 -33.61 -15.55
C THR A 321 -18.31 -32.72 -16.79
N VAL A 322 -18.00 -31.44 -16.64
CA VAL A 322 -17.77 -30.52 -17.76
C VAL A 322 -16.55 -31.03 -18.53
N ARG A 323 -16.79 -31.66 -19.70
CA ARG A 323 -15.74 -32.00 -20.66
C ARG A 323 -15.32 -30.73 -21.37
N TYR A 324 -14.12 -30.25 -21.09
CA TYR A 324 -13.42 -29.34 -21.99
C TYR A 324 -12.97 -30.11 -23.24
N PRO A 325 -13.03 -29.49 -24.45
CA PRO A 325 -12.48 -30.10 -25.65
C PRO A 325 -10.96 -30.27 -25.52
N ARG A 326 -10.45 -31.40 -26.01
CA ARG A 326 -9.02 -31.71 -26.04
C ARG A 326 -8.25 -30.62 -26.79
N PRO A 327 -7.04 -30.22 -26.32
CA PRO A 327 -6.14 -29.37 -27.07
C PRO A 327 -5.71 -30.08 -28.36
N TRP A 328 -5.69 -29.33 -29.47
CA TRP A 328 -5.10 -29.78 -30.73
C TRP A 328 -3.59 -29.98 -30.56
N PRO A 329 -2.98 -30.98 -31.24
CA PRO A 329 -1.54 -31.12 -31.25
C PRO A 329 -0.89 -29.90 -31.94
N PRO A 330 0.26 -29.42 -31.44
CA PRO A 330 0.92 -28.26 -32.01
C PRO A 330 1.37 -28.53 -33.46
N PRO A 331 1.30 -27.54 -34.36
CA PRO A 331 1.84 -27.67 -35.70
C PRO A 331 3.38 -27.84 -35.66
N PRO A 332 3.96 -28.56 -36.62
CA PRO A 332 5.41 -28.73 -36.69
C PRO A 332 6.12 -27.40 -36.91
N SER A 333 7.15 -27.14 -36.09
CA SER A 333 7.97 -25.94 -36.16
C SER A 333 8.57 -25.76 -37.57
N PRO A 334 8.42 -24.59 -38.21
CA PRO A 334 9.09 -24.32 -39.48
C PRO A 334 10.61 -24.26 -39.25
N ALA A 335 11.35 -24.91 -40.15
CA ALA A 335 12.81 -24.89 -40.14
C ALA A 335 13.33 -23.45 -40.28
N PHE A 336 14.12 -23.03 -39.30
CA PHE A 336 14.86 -21.77 -39.35
C PHE A 336 15.80 -21.77 -40.55
N THR A 337 15.50 -20.94 -41.55
CA THR A 337 16.49 -20.50 -42.54
C THR A 337 17.20 -19.28 -41.98
N PRO A 338 18.54 -19.24 -41.94
CA PRO A 338 19.26 -18.09 -41.43
C PRO A 338 19.05 -16.90 -42.36
N VAL A 339 18.45 -15.83 -41.82
CA VAL A 339 18.34 -14.53 -42.48
C VAL A 339 19.74 -13.90 -42.56
N PRO A 340 20.19 -13.41 -43.73
CA PRO A 340 21.48 -12.73 -43.84
C PRO A 340 21.45 -11.44 -43.02
N ALA A 341 22.57 -11.14 -42.35
CA ALA A 341 22.74 -9.92 -41.58
C ALA A 341 22.46 -8.67 -42.44
N PRO A 342 21.73 -7.67 -41.92
CA PRO A 342 21.49 -6.43 -42.63
C PRO A 342 22.82 -5.70 -42.89
N PRO A 343 22.99 -5.05 -44.05
CA PRO A 343 24.19 -4.29 -44.37
C PRO A 343 24.36 -3.14 -43.36
N GLY A 344 25.58 -3.01 -42.84
CA GLY A 344 25.93 -1.99 -41.86
C GLY A 344 25.69 -0.57 -42.39
N PRO A 345 25.40 0.40 -41.51
CA PRO A 345 25.12 1.78 -41.89
C PRO A 345 26.33 2.39 -42.61
N ALA A 346 26.07 3.02 -43.75
CA ALA A 346 27.06 3.76 -44.51
C ALA A 346 27.65 4.91 -43.66
N PRO A 347 28.95 5.21 -43.78
CA PRO A 347 29.58 6.29 -43.05
C PRO A 347 28.95 7.64 -43.43
N ALA A 348 28.64 8.44 -42.41
CA ALA A 348 28.08 9.77 -42.57
C ALA A 348 28.99 10.66 -43.44
N PRO A 349 28.44 11.46 -44.35
CA PRO A 349 29.23 12.39 -45.15
C PRO A 349 29.87 13.45 -44.25
N VAL A 350 31.18 13.63 -44.43
CA VAL A 350 31.98 14.67 -43.79
C VAL A 350 31.46 16.03 -44.24
N SER A 351 30.80 16.75 -43.33
CA SER A 351 30.36 18.12 -43.52
C SER A 351 31.57 19.03 -43.68
N THR A 352 31.77 19.55 -44.90
CA THR A 352 32.74 20.60 -45.19
C THR A 352 32.25 21.90 -44.54
N PRO A 353 33.10 22.67 -43.84
CA PRO A 353 32.68 23.93 -43.23
C PRO A 353 32.34 24.95 -44.32
N ALA A 354 31.10 25.43 -44.29
CA ALA A 354 30.65 26.52 -45.13
C ALA A 354 31.44 27.81 -44.80
N SER A 355 31.98 28.39 -45.86
CA SER A 355 32.61 29.71 -45.90
C SER A 355 31.69 30.80 -45.35
N VAL A 356 32.20 31.51 -44.34
CA VAL A 356 31.64 32.76 -43.80
C VAL A 356 31.65 33.83 -44.90
N PRO A 357 30.55 34.56 -45.16
CA PRO A 357 30.60 35.74 -46.00
C PRO A 357 31.21 36.90 -45.19
N ASP A 358 32.32 37.45 -45.68
CA ASP A 358 32.86 38.74 -45.25
C ASP A 358 31.76 39.79 -45.27
N SER A 359 31.45 40.33 -44.09
CA SER A 359 30.60 41.50 -43.93
C SER A 359 31.49 42.61 -43.41
N ASP A 360 31.75 43.59 -44.28
CA ASP A 360 32.51 44.80 -43.98
C ASP A 360 31.95 45.54 -42.75
N PRO A 361 32.81 46.09 -41.88
CA PRO A 361 32.37 46.92 -40.75
C PRO A 361 31.88 48.29 -41.26
N PRO A 362 30.75 48.82 -40.73
CA PRO A 362 30.32 50.17 -41.07
C PRO A 362 31.23 51.22 -40.43
N ALA A 363 31.43 52.31 -41.17
CA ALA A 363 32.25 53.46 -40.85
C ALA A 363 31.85 54.17 -39.53
N PRO A 364 32.80 54.83 -38.84
CA PRO A 364 32.50 55.66 -37.68
C PRO A 364 31.87 56.98 -38.11
N ASP A 365 30.67 57.27 -37.61
CA ASP A 365 30.03 58.58 -37.76
C ASP A 365 30.69 59.65 -36.87
N PRO A 366 30.63 60.93 -37.28
CA PRO A 366 31.42 62.01 -36.71
C PRO A 366 30.80 62.61 -35.45
N ASP A 367 31.74 62.94 -34.57
CA ASP A 367 31.68 63.78 -33.38
C ASP A 367 30.88 65.09 -33.57
N PRO A 368 29.90 65.41 -32.70
CA PRO A 368 29.44 66.78 -32.52
C PRO A 368 29.98 67.33 -31.19
N GLY A 369 30.71 68.45 -31.31
CA GLY A 369 31.44 69.09 -30.23
C GLY A 369 30.59 69.53 -29.03
N GLY A 370 31.25 69.46 -27.86
CA GLY A 370 31.64 70.61 -27.04
C GLY A 370 30.55 71.54 -26.49
N ASP A 371 30.42 71.56 -25.15
CA ASP A 371 30.39 72.77 -24.28
C ASP A 371 30.18 72.39 -22.78
N PRO A 372 30.36 73.28 -21.77
CA PRO A 372 31.48 73.25 -20.80
C PRO A 372 31.04 72.84 -19.36
N PRO A 373 31.95 72.78 -18.36
CA PRO A 373 31.67 72.20 -17.05
C PRO A 373 31.03 73.23 -16.09
N PRO A 374 30.13 72.79 -15.18
CA PRO A 374 29.86 73.52 -13.96
C PRO A 374 30.64 72.91 -12.80
N THR A 375 31.56 73.72 -12.29
CA THR A 375 32.08 73.71 -10.93
C THR A 375 30.96 73.90 -9.91
N HIS A 376 30.82 73.00 -8.94
CA HIS A 376 30.61 73.34 -7.53
C HIS A 376 30.76 72.09 -6.64
N PRO A 377 31.49 72.20 -5.49
CA PRO A 377 31.63 71.14 -4.51
C PRO A 377 30.60 71.31 -3.39
N ASP A 378 30.09 70.21 -2.84
CA ASP A 378 29.28 70.22 -1.62
C ASP A 378 29.32 68.82 -0.95
N PRO A 379 28.98 68.69 0.34
CA PRO A 379 29.97 68.39 1.36
C PRO A 379 29.83 66.98 1.96
N ALA A 380 30.89 66.60 2.69
CA ALA A 380 31.01 65.37 3.45
C ALA A 380 29.82 65.09 4.41
N PRO A 381 29.42 63.82 4.57
CA PRO A 381 28.60 63.40 5.70
C PRO A 381 29.46 63.05 6.93
N PRO A 382 28.90 63.16 8.15
CA PRO A 382 29.66 63.21 9.39
C PRO A 382 30.09 61.84 9.92
N ASP A 383 31.13 61.91 10.74
CA ASP A 383 31.77 60.86 11.52
C ASP A 383 30.81 59.85 12.14
N SER A 384 31.06 58.57 11.86
CA SER A 384 30.58 57.46 12.67
C SER A 384 31.63 57.12 13.74
N PRO A 385 31.23 56.93 15.02
CA PRO A 385 32.17 56.69 16.12
C PRO A 385 32.84 55.32 16.03
N PRO A 386 34.02 55.15 16.66
CA PRO A 386 34.86 53.96 16.48
C PRO A 386 34.23 52.73 17.13
N MET A 387 34.13 51.67 16.34
CA MET A 387 33.66 50.35 16.76
C MET A 387 34.73 49.69 17.64
N GLU A 388 34.40 49.52 18.92
CA GLU A 388 35.19 48.84 19.94
C GLU A 388 35.33 47.33 19.62
N PRO A 389 36.52 46.72 19.76
CA PRO A 389 36.73 45.32 19.40
C PRO A 389 36.05 44.38 20.40
N ALA A 390 35.19 43.51 19.87
CA ALA A 390 34.45 42.50 20.61
C ALA A 390 35.37 41.52 21.36
N LYS A 391 35.11 41.41 22.68
CA LYS A 391 35.71 40.43 23.59
C LYS A 391 35.20 39.02 23.27
N PRO A 392 36.05 37.97 23.30
CA PRO A 392 35.61 36.60 23.07
C PRO A 392 34.71 36.07 24.21
N PRO A 393 33.71 35.22 23.91
CA PRO A 393 32.80 34.67 24.92
C PRO A 393 33.51 33.64 25.83
N PRO A 394 33.17 33.59 27.13
CA PRO A 394 33.68 32.56 28.03
C PRO A 394 33.02 31.19 27.77
N PRO A 395 33.70 30.08 28.11
CA PRO A 395 33.22 28.73 27.85
C PRO A 395 32.00 28.34 28.70
N PRO A 396 31.14 27.42 28.21
CA PRO A 396 29.90 27.07 28.88
C PRO A 396 30.18 26.31 30.19
N THR A 397 29.64 26.85 31.28
CA THR A 397 29.64 26.20 32.60
C THR A 397 28.44 25.27 32.67
N HIS A 398 28.69 23.96 32.76
CA HIS A 398 27.64 22.96 32.98
C HIS A 398 27.14 23.03 34.42
N HIS A 399 25.93 23.57 34.62
CA HIS A 399 25.18 23.41 35.86
C HIS A 399 24.28 22.16 35.77
N TYR A 400 24.63 21.11 36.50
CA TYR A 400 23.70 20.04 36.86
C TYR A 400 22.70 20.59 37.88
N GLN A 401 21.42 20.67 37.52
CA GLN A 401 20.35 20.98 38.46
C GLN A 401 19.54 19.72 38.75
N CYS A 402 19.75 19.21 39.96
CA CYS A 402 19.02 18.11 40.58
C CYS A 402 17.62 18.61 40.96
N ILE A 403 16.57 18.06 40.34
CA ILE A 403 15.18 18.34 40.73
C ILE A 403 14.76 17.34 41.80
N SER A 404 14.61 17.87 43.02
CA SER A 404 14.03 17.19 44.16
C SER A 404 12.51 17.17 44.09
N GLN A 405 11.94 16.09 44.62
CA GLN A 405 10.51 15.86 44.78
C GLN A 405 9.89 16.88 45.75
N SER A 406 8.73 17.43 45.40
CA SER A 406 7.86 18.09 46.38
C SER A 406 6.51 17.38 46.48
N LYS A 407 6.22 16.94 47.70
CA LYS A 407 4.93 16.44 48.20
C LYS A 407 3.92 17.57 48.19
N ILE A 408 2.71 17.32 47.69
CA ILE A 408 1.52 18.05 48.15
C ILE A 408 0.46 17.03 48.55
N ALA A 409 0.17 17.03 49.85
CA ALA A 409 -0.97 16.38 50.46
C ALA A 409 -2.16 17.34 50.43
N THR A 410 -3.35 16.86 50.09
CA THR A 410 -4.62 17.48 50.50
C THR A 410 -5.65 16.41 50.84
N LYS A 411 -6.39 16.69 51.92
CA LYS A 411 -7.28 15.83 52.69
C LYS A 411 -8.73 15.86 52.14
N GLY A 412 -9.35 14.68 52.05
CA GLY A 412 -10.75 14.35 52.40
C GLY A 412 -11.91 14.93 51.53
N PRO A 413 -13.16 14.41 51.64
CA PRO A 413 -13.69 13.47 52.65
C PRO A 413 -14.29 12.15 52.11
N LYS A 414 -14.44 11.22 53.06
CA LYS A 414 -14.93 9.83 52.92
C LYS A 414 -16.46 9.76 52.82
N LYS A 415 -16.96 8.75 52.09
CA LYS A 415 -18.21 8.04 52.45
C LYS A 415 -17.91 6.54 52.61
N HIS A 416 -18.41 6.03 53.74
CA HIS A 416 -18.38 4.65 54.20
C HIS A 416 -18.98 3.66 53.18
N VAL A 417 -18.51 2.41 53.20
CA VAL A 417 -19.28 1.22 53.67
C VAL A 417 -18.44 -0.07 53.49
N THR A 418 -18.22 -0.71 54.64
CA THR A 418 -18.01 -2.15 54.96
C THR A 418 -16.81 -2.96 54.43
N SER A 419 -15.98 -3.34 55.41
CA SER A 419 -14.86 -4.28 55.47
C SER A 419 -15.28 -5.75 55.64
N VAL A 420 -14.42 -6.69 55.23
CA VAL A 420 -14.14 -7.96 55.96
C VAL A 420 -12.67 -8.38 55.74
N ALA A 421 -11.93 -8.57 56.85
CA ALA A 421 -10.67 -9.32 57.12
C ALA A 421 -9.53 -9.33 56.07
N GLN A 422 -8.32 -8.80 56.24
CA GLN A 422 -7.32 -8.75 57.34
C GLN A 422 -6.67 -10.11 57.67
N PHE A 423 -5.46 -10.35 57.16
CA PHE A 423 -4.37 -11.03 57.87
C PHE A 423 -3.01 -10.52 57.35
N SER A 424 -2.12 -10.22 58.29
CA SER A 424 -0.87 -9.45 58.15
C SER A 424 0.28 -10.21 57.50
N ASP A 425 1.09 -9.45 56.75
CA ASP A 425 2.50 -9.72 56.45
C ASP A 425 3.36 -9.26 57.62
N ASP A 426 4.30 -10.12 58.04
CA ASP A 426 5.49 -9.73 58.79
C ASP A 426 6.70 -10.53 58.31
N HIS A 427 7.80 -9.82 58.12
CA HIS A 427 9.20 -10.27 58.12
C HIS A 427 9.70 -11.22 57.02
N GLU A 428 10.43 -10.66 56.04
CA GLU A 428 11.43 -11.42 55.27
C GLU A 428 12.80 -10.74 55.35
N LYS A 429 13.66 -11.33 56.18
CA LYS A 429 15.09 -11.02 56.32
C LYS A 429 15.85 -12.34 56.11
N ASN A 430 16.84 -12.30 55.23
CA ASN A 430 17.99 -13.20 55.11
C ASN A 430 17.75 -14.72 55.23
N ASN A 431 17.88 -15.44 54.11
CA ASN A 431 18.68 -16.67 54.06
C ASN A 431 19.00 -17.08 52.61
N SER A 432 20.29 -17.05 52.28
CA SER A 432 20.90 -17.69 51.12
C SER A 432 20.76 -19.22 51.22
N ALA A 433 19.98 -19.83 50.33
CA ALA A 433 19.90 -21.28 50.15
C ALA A 433 20.68 -21.75 48.90
N PRO A 434 21.30 -22.94 48.93
CA PRO A 434 22.17 -23.40 47.85
C PRO A 434 21.36 -23.94 46.66
N THR A 435 21.77 -23.55 45.45
CA THR A 435 21.20 -24.01 44.19
C THR A 435 21.47 -25.51 44.00
N ILE A 436 20.47 -26.36 44.29
CA ILE A 436 20.56 -27.80 44.02
C ILE A 436 20.41 -28.01 42.50
N SER A 437 21.54 -28.30 41.86
CA SER A 437 21.62 -28.78 40.48
C SER A 437 20.85 -30.09 40.33
N ARG A 438 19.67 -30.04 39.69
CA ARG A 438 18.90 -31.22 39.29
C ARG A 438 19.61 -31.91 38.13
N ARG A 439 20.45 -32.89 38.44
CA ARG A 439 20.92 -33.87 37.44
C ARG A 439 19.72 -34.70 36.96
N PRO A 440 19.43 -34.74 35.64
CA PRO A 440 18.40 -35.62 35.12
C PRO A 440 18.77 -37.07 35.39
N THR A 441 17.82 -37.84 35.93
CA THR A 441 18.03 -39.27 36.18
C THR A 441 18.27 -40.00 34.86
N THR A 442 19.15 -40.99 34.88
CA THR A 442 19.54 -41.80 33.71
C THR A 442 18.33 -42.40 32.99
N LEU A 443 17.26 -42.68 33.74
CA LEU A 443 16.00 -43.20 33.22
C LEU A 443 15.20 -42.17 32.39
N HIS A 444 15.18 -40.90 32.79
CA HIS A 444 14.53 -39.83 32.00
C HIS A 444 15.27 -39.60 30.68
N LYS A 445 16.60 -39.61 30.71
CA LYS A 445 17.43 -39.44 29.51
C LYS A 445 17.29 -40.62 28.54
N GLN A 446 17.14 -41.84 29.07
CA GLN A 446 16.90 -43.03 28.27
C GLN A 446 15.48 -43.07 27.68
N ALA A 447 14.47 -42.60 28.42
CA ALA A 447 13.10 -42.52 27.95
C ALA A 447 12.93 -41.48 26.83
N THR A 448 13.51 -40.28 26.98
CA THR A 448 13.45 -39.24 25.95
C THR A 448 14.22 -39.61 24.69
N MET A 449 15.34 -40.32 24.84
CA MET A 449 16.10 -40.85 23.70
C MET A 449 15.33 -41.94 22.94
N ARG A 450 14.66 -42.87 23.66
CA ARG A 450 13.83 -43.89 23.01
C ARG A 450 12.63 -43.27 22.30
N LEU A 451 12.02 -42.24 22.90
CA LEU A 451 10.90 -41.51 22.31
C LEU A 451 11.31 -40.76 21.03
N SER A 452 12.45 -40.05 21.06
CA SER A 452 12.93 -39.33 19.87
C SER A 452 13.33 -40.30 18.75
N GLN A 453 13.90 -41.45 19.10
CA GLN A 453 14.26 -42.48 18.14
C GLN A 453 13.04 -43.16 17.52
N THR A 454 11.99 -43.44 18.31
CA THR A 454 10.72 -43.96 17.76
C THR A 454 10.02 -42.93 16.89
N HIS A 455 10.01 -41.65 17.29
CA HIS A 455 9.43 -40.59 16.48
C HIS A 455 10.15 -40.44 15.13
N ALA A 456 11.49 -40.50 15.12
CA ALA A 456 12.28 -40.41 13.89
C ALA A 456 12.07 -41.62 12.97
N ASP A 457 11.91 -42.83 13.51
CA ASP A 457 11.64 -44.03 12.71
C ASP A 457 10.22 -44.05 12.16
N LEU A 458 9.24 -43.61 12.97
CA LEU A 458 7.83 -43.55 12.56
C LEU A 458 7.61 -42.46 11.51
N SER A 459 8.27 -41.31 11.65
CA SER A 459 8.30 -40.28 10.61
C SER A 459 8.91 -40.80 9.31
N ARG A 460 10.06 -41.50 9.35
CA ARG A 460 10.67 -42.09 8.16
C ARG A 460 9.80 -43.17 7.51
N GLN A 461 9.09 -43.98 8.28
CA GLN A 461 8.14 -44.96 7.75
C GLN A 461 6.92 -44.28 7.12
N LEU A 462 6.38 -43.25 7.76
CA LEU A 462 5.23 -42.50 7.25
C LEU A 462 5.57 -41.79 5.94
N THR A 463 6.75 -41.17 5.83
CA THR A 463 7.21 -40.53 4.59
C THR A 463 7.37 -41.54 3.47
N ARG A 464 7.95 -42.72 3.73
CA ARG A 464 8.06 -43.79 2.72
C ARG A 464 6.70 -44.35 2.29
N ALA A 465 5.78 -44.48 3.23
CA ALA A 465 4.42 -44.93 2.96
C ALA A 465 3.66 -43.91 2.13
N LEU A 466 3.72 -42.61 2.48
CA LEU A 466 3.05 -41.54 1.76
C LEU A 466 3.58 -41.34 0.33
N THR A 467 4.86 -41.61 0.07
CA THR A 467 5.41 -41.57 -1.30
C THR A 467 4.93 -42.71 -2.20
N HIS A 468 4.28 -43.74 -1.66
CA HIS A 468 3.82 -44.92 -2.41
C HIS A 468 2.36 -45.34 -2.13
N ALA A 469 1.60 -44.56 -1.36
CA ALA A 469 0.28 -44.97 -0.90
C ALA A 469 -0.82 -44.67 -1.94
N ASP A 470 -1.38 -45.73 -2.51
CA ASP A 470 -2.72 -45.67 -3.13
C ASP A 470 -3.79 -45.48 -2.04
N THR A 471 -4.90 -44.86 -2.41
CA THR A 471 -6.03 -44.50 -1.53
C THR A 471 -6.56 -45.66 -0.67
N ALA A 472 -6.42 -46.91 -1.14
CA ALA A 472 -6.79 -48.11 -0.39
C ALA A 472 -5.90 -48.35 0.85
N PHE A 473 -4.61 -48.04 0.78
CA PHE A 473 -3.68 -48.19 1.91
C PHE A 473 -3.99 -47.19 3.03
N LEU A 474 -4.39 -45.96 2.68
CA LEU A 474 -4.79 -44.95 3.66
C LEU A 474 -6.07 -45.38 4.41
N ALA A 475 -7.05 -45.96 3.71
CA ALA A 475 -8.27 -46.46 4.33
C ALA A 475 -8.02 -47.65 5.28
N GLU A 476 -7.13 -48.58 4.91
CA GLU A 476 -6.76 -49.71 5.77
C GLU A 476 -5.96 -49.27 7.00
N THR A 477 -5.06 -48.30 6.83
CA THR A 477 -4.28 -47.72 7.93
C THR A 477 -5.17 -46.96 8.90
N GLU A 478 -6.17 -46.21 8.43
CA GLU A 478 -7.15 -45.52 9.27
C GLU A 478 -8.00 -46.53 10.09
N ALA A 479 -8.41 -47.64 9.48
CA ALA A 479 -9.13 -48.70 10.17
C ALA A 479 -8.27 -49.37 11.26
N GLN A 480 -6.98 -49.61 10.98
CA GLN A 480 -6.03 -50.16 11.95
C GLN A 480 -5.76 -49.21 13.11
N ILE A 481 -5.63 -47.91 12.85
CA ILE A 481 -5.45 -46.87 13.89
C ILE A 481 -6.69 -46.80 14.78
N LYS A 482 -7.91 -46.84 14.23
CA LYS A 482 -9.16 -46.87 15.03
C LYS A 482 -9.26 -48.10 15.92
N THR A 483 -8.74 -49.24 15.46
CA THR A 483 -8.71 -50.49 16.23
C THR A 483 -7.68 -50.43 17.37
N LEU A 484 -6.54 -49.78 17.14
CA LEU A 484 -5.48 -49.56 18.13
C LEU A 484 -5.79 -48.43 19.14
N ALA A 485 -6.72 -47.53 18.81
CA ALA A 485 -7.16 -46.45 19.71
C ALA A 485 -8.09 -46.93 20.83
N GLN A 486 -8.81 -48.04 20.63
CA GLN A 486 -9.79 -48.59 21.58
C GLN A 486 -9.27 -49.08 22.95
N PRO A 487 -7.98 -49.42 23.18
CA PRO A 487 -7.49 -49.80 24.51
C PRO A 487 -6.85 -48.64 25.31
N LEU A 488 -6.64 -47.47 24.70
CA LEU A 488 -5.89 -46.35 25.31
C LEU A 488 -6.70 -45.57 26.35
N ASP A 489 -8.03 -45.68 26.30
CA ASP A 489 -8.98 -45.12 27.27
C ASP A 489 -8.83 -45.73 28.68
N ARG A 490 -8.27 -46.93 28.79
CA ARG A 490 -8.05 -47.64 30.06
C ARG A 490 -6.68 -47.41 30.70
N PHE A 491 -5.74 -46.78 30.01
CA PHE A 491 -4.42 -46.51 30.59
C PHE A 491 -4.45 -45.21 31.40
N ARG A 492 -4.31 -45.34 32.73
CA ARG A 492 -4.06 -44.22 33.64
C ARG A 492 -2.59 -44.12 33.96
N ILE A 493 -1.95 -43.00 33.59
CA ILE A 493 -0.57 -42.73 33.96
C ILE A 493 -0.60 -41.83 35.20
N ARG A 494 -0.27 -42.41 36.36
CA ARG A 494 -0.05 -41.62 37.59
C ARG A 494 1.36 -41.06 37.56
N SER A 495 1.48 -39.74 37.45
CA SER A 495 2.74 -39.07 37.76
C SER A 495 2.69 -38.57 39.21
N GLN A 496 3.61 -39.06 40.05
CA GLN A 496 3.80 -38.50 41.39
C GLN A 496 4.89 -37.43 41.31
N GLN A 497 4.49 -36.17 41.37
CA GLN A 497 5.43 -35.06 41.49
C GLN A 497 5.62 -34.77 42.99
N ARG A 498 6.86 -34.91 43.47
CA ARG A 498 7.21 -34.57 44.85
C ARG A 498 7.20 -33.05 44.98
N GLY A 499 6.07 -32.51 45.46
CA GLY A 499 5.83 -31.09 45.59
C GLY A 499 6.57 -30.52 46.80
N GLY A 500 7.47 -29.57 46.54
CA GLY A 500 7.90 -28.51 47.45
C GLY A 500 8.38 -28.89 48.87
N PRO A 501 8.79 -27.89 49.67
CA PRO A 501 9.31 -28.09 51.03
C PRO A 501 8.29 -28.71 52.01
N ASP A 502 6.99 -28.58 51.72
CA ASP A 502 5.91 -28.99 52.62
C ASP A 502 5.53 -30.48 52.50
N GLY A 503 6.23 -31.26 51.66
CA GLY A 503 6.06 -32.71 51.57
C GLY A 503 4.69 -33.18 51.05
N ALA A 504 3.81 -32.28 50.62
CA ALA A 504 2.52 -32.61 50.05
C ALA A 504 2.70 -33.21 48.64
N VAL A 505 2.43 -34.51 48.51
CA VAL A 505 2.41 -35.21 47.22
C VAL A 505 1.13 -34.83 46.48
N ARG A 506 1.23 -33.97 45.46
CA ARG A 506 0.15 -33.77 44.49
C ARG A 506 0.26 -34.87 43.44
N SER A 507 -0.74 -35.75 43.38
CA SER A 507 -0.92 -36.68 42.27
C SER A 507 -1.85 -36.03 41.24
N GLU A 508 -1.32 -35.68 40.08
CA GLU A 508 -2.15 -35.33 38.92
C GLU A 508 -2.41 -36.61 38.12
N GLU A 509 -3.66 -37.06 38.14
CA GLU A 509 -4.14 -38.13 37.25
C GLU A 509 -4.71 -37.48 35.99
N HIS A 510 -3.92 -37.43 34.92
CA HIS A 510 -4.46 -37.17 33.59
C HIS A 510 -4.78 -38.51 32.93
N SER A 511 -6.00 -38.66 32.42
CA SER A 511 -6.32 -39.81 31.57
C SER A 511 -5.55 -39.68 30.26
N VAL A 512 -5.04 -40.79 29.71
CA VAL A 512 -4.39 -40.77 28.39
C VAL A 512 -5.34 -40.22 27.32
N ALA A 513 -6.64 -40.41 27.49
CA ALA A 513 -7.69 -39.80 26.65
C ALA A 513 -7.65 -38.26 26.64
N GLU A 514 -7.35 -37.60 27.77
CA GLU A 514 -7.24 -36.14 27.84
C GLU A 514 -5.98 -35.63 27.13
N LEU A 515 -4.87 -36.36 27.25
CA LEU A 515 -3.64 -36.05 26.53
C LEU A 515 -3.78 -36.26 25.02
N VAL A 516 -4.47 -37.32 24.61
CA VAL A 516 -4.80 -37.59 23.20
C VAL A 516 -5.73 -36.51 22.67
N ALA A 517 -6.79 -36.14 23.39
CA ALA A 517 -7.69 -35.06 22.97
C ALA A 517 -6.96 -33.72 22.78
N ARG A 518 -6.02 -33.38 23.69
CA ARG A 518 -5.19 -32.17 23.56
C ARG A 518 -4.22 -32.26 22.38
N ALA A 519 -3.64 -33.42 22.11
CA ALA A 519 -2.77 -33.63 20.96
C ALA A 519 -3.55 -33.56 19.64
N GLU A 520 -4.77 -34.11 19.58
CA GLU A 520 -5.67 -34.01 18.43
C GLU A 520 -6.10 -32.57 18.16
N GLU A 521 -6.38 -31.78 19.22
CA GLU A 521 -6.69 -30.35 19.08
C GLU A 521 -5.48 -29.55 18.56
N GLN A 522 -4.28 -29.86 19.02
CA GLN A 522 -3.05 -29.26 18.48
C GLN A 522 -2.79 -29.66 17.03
N LEU A 523 -3.07 -30.92 16.66
CA LEU A 523 -2.91 -31.40 15.30
C LEU A 523 -3.89 -30.72 14.34
N ARG A 524 -5.16 -30.53 14.75
CA ARG A 524 -6.15 -29.75 13.97
C ARG A 524 -5.72 -28.30 13.79
N GLY A 525 -5.16 -27.67 14.83
CA GLY A 525 -4.63 -26.31 14.72
C GLY A 525 -3.47 -26.21 13.71
N PHE A 526 -2.60 -27.22 13.67
CA PHE A 526 -1.51 -27.30 12.70
C PHE A 526 -2.02 -27.60 11.28
N GLU A 527 -3.01 -28.49 11.11
CA GLU A 527 -3.66 -28.75 9.82
C GLU A 527 -4.32 -27.49 9.25
N ASP A 528 -4.98 -26.68 10.08
CA ASP A 528 -5.57 -25.41 9.68
C ASP A 528 -4.50 -24.37 9.26
N GLU A 529 -3.36 -24.33 9.94
CA GLU A 529 -2.23 -23.46 9.62
C GLU A 529 -1.56 -23.87 8.30
N VAL A 530 -1.31 -25.17 8.11
CA VAL A 530 -0.76 -25.73 6.87
C VAL A 530 -1.73 -25.51 5.70
N ALA A 531 -3.03 -25.75 5.88
CA ALA A 531 -4.04 -25.43 4.87
C ALA A 531 -4.12 -23.93 4.56
N GLY A 532 -3.77 -23.06 5.52
CA GLY A 532 -3.57 -21.63 5.31
C GLY A 532 -2.40 -21.33 4.36
N LEU A 533 -1.24 -21.92 4.61
CA LEU A 533 -0.03 -21.77 3.79
C LEU A 533 -0.24 -22.32 2.36
N TRP A 534 -0.90 -23.46 2.21
CA TRP A 534 -1.21 -24.02 0.88
C TRP A 534 -2.17 -23.13 0.08
N ARG A 535 -3.11 -22.42 0.73
CA ARG A 535 -3.96 -21.44 0.03
C ARG A 535 -3.16 -20.23 -0.46
N GLU A 536 -2.11 -19.83 0.26
CA GLU A 536 -1.25 -18.72 -0.13
C GLU A 536 -0.40 -19.10 -1.36
N GLU A 537 0.18 -20.30 -1.37
CA GLU A 537 0.97 -20.80 -2.52
C GLU A 537 0.10 -21.03 -3.79
N VAL A 538 -1.15 -21.50 -3.62
CA VAL A 538 -2.09 -21.62 -4.74
C VAL A 538 -2.45 -20.24 -5.30
N VAL A 539 -2.66 -19.24 -4.44
CA VAL A 539 -2.93 -17.86 -4.86
C VAL A 539 -1.72 -17.26 -5.57
N GLU A 540 -0.49 -17.50 -5.11
CA GLU A 540 0.72 -17.03 -5.82
C GLU A 540 0.84 -17.65 -7.21
N ARG A 541 0.47 -18.93 -7.37
CA ARG A 541 0.45 -19.60 -8.67
C ARG A 541 -0.63 -19.02 -9.60
N GLU A 542 -1.84 -18.78 -9.09
CA GLU A 542 -2.92 -18.14 -9.86
C GLU A 542 -2.57 -16.70 -10.26
N ILE A 543 -1.84 -15.96 -9.41
CA ILE A 543 -1.35 -14.61 -9.74
C ILE A 543 -0.30 -14.68 -10.85
N ALA A 544 0.63 -15.63 -10.80
CA ALA A 544 1.64 -15.80 -11.85
C ALA A 544 1.00 -16.16 -13.21
N GLU A 545 -0.03 -17.01 -13.22
CA GLU A 545 -0.80 -17.35 -14.42
C GLU A 545 -1.57 -16.13 -14.96
N ALA A 546 -2.20 -15.34 -14.07
CA ALA A 546 -2.88 -14.11 -14.46
C ALA A 546 -1.91 -13.02 -14.98
N GLU A 547 -0.69 -12.95 -14.44
CA GLU A 547 0.34 -12.03 -14.95
C GLU A 547 0.77 -12.41 -16.38
N GLU A 548 0.88 -13.70 -16.69
CA GLU A 548 1.18 -14.19 -18.05
C GLU A 548 0.04 -13.84 -19.04
N GLU A 549 -1.22 -14.04 -18.63
CA GLU A 549 -2.40 -13.69 -19.46
C GLU A 549 -2.48 -12.18 -19.73
N VAL A 550 -2.15 -11.33 -18.73
CA VAL A 550 -2.12 -9.87 -18.91
C VAL A 550 -1.01 -9.43 -19.87
N VAL A 551 0.15 -10.10 -19.86
CA VAL A 551 1.23 -9.82 -20.82
C VAL A 551 0.78 -10.19 -22.24
N GLU A 552 0.13 -11.34 -22.42
CA GLU A 552 -0.40 -11.77 -23.72
C GLU A 552 -1.46 -10.80 -24.26
N LEU A 553 -2.42 -10.38 -23.42
CA LEU A 553 -3.41 -9.36 -23.77
C LEU A 553 -2.78 -7.99 -24.08
N GLY A 554 -1.70 -7.64 -23.39
CA GLY A 554 -0.92 -6.43 -23.65
C GLY A 554 -0.28 -6.45 -25.03
N ASP A 555 0.33 -7.56 -25.41
CA ASP A 555 0.94 -7.74 -26.73
C ASP A 555 -0.10 -7.73 -27.86
N GLU A 556 -1.27 -8.34 -27.65
CA GLU A 556 -2.40 -8.28 -28.60
C GLU A 556 -2.90 -6.84 -28.77
N ALA A 557 -3.10 -6.11 -27.68
CA ALA A 557 -3.54 -4.71 -27.71
C ALA A 557 -2.53 -3.80 -28.43
N VAL A 558 -1.23 -3.99 -28.21
CA VAL A 558 -0.17 -3.29 -28.94
C VAL A 558 -0.21 -3.63 -30.43
N GLY A 559 -0.50 -4.88 -30.78
CA GLY A 559 -0.72 -5.32 -32.16
C GLY A 559 -1.87 -4.58 -32.84
N VAL A 560 -3.04 -4.52 -32.18
CA VAL A 560 -4.21 -3.78 -32.67
C VAL A 560 -3.91 -2.30 -32.84
N MET A 561 -3.21 -1.68 -31.87
CA MET A 561 -2.80 -0.28 -31.97
C MET A 561 -1.89 -0.01 -33.18
N LYS A 562 -0.95 -0.92 -33.49
CA LYS A 562 -0.06 -0.77 -34.65
C LYS A 562 -0.83 -0.89 -35.98
N GLU A 563 -1.81 -1.77 -36.08
CA GLU A 563 -2.66 -1.84 -37.28
C GLU A 563 -3.53 -0.57 -37.42
N ILE A 564 -4.09 -0.05 -36.33
CA ILE A 564 -4.82 1.23 -36.34
C ILE A 564 -3.88 2.38 -36.77
N GLU A 565 -2.65 2.45 -36.25
CA GLU A 565 -1.68 3.47 -36.64
C GLU A 565 -1.35 3.39 -38.14
N LYS A 566 -1.19 2.18 -38.67
CA LYS A 566 -0.91 1.92 -40.08
C LYS A 566 -2.09 2.31 -40.96
N ASP A 567 -3.31 2.00 -40.57
CA ASP A 567 -4.53 2.41 -41.27
C ASP A 567 -4.72 3.93 -41.23
N PHE A 568 -4.44 4.56 -40.08
CA PHE A 568 -4.45 6.01 -39.94
C PHE A 568 -3.40 6.67 -40.84
N ARG A 569 -2.15 6.19 -40.85
CA ARG A 569 -1.11 6.69 -41.76
C ARG A 569 -1.55 6.54 -43.21
N LYS A 570 -2.10 5.39 -43.59
CA LYS A 570 -2.57 5.13 -44.96
C LYS A 570 -3.72 6.05 -45.38
N ALA A 571 -4.64 6.35 -44.48
CA ALA A 571 -5.78 7.24 -44.75
C ALA A 571 -5.37 8.72 -44.80
N THR A 572 -4.46 9.15 -43.93
CA THR A 572 -4.23 10.58 -43.68
C THR A 572 -3.02 11.16 -44.44
N LEU A 573 -2.01 10.34 -44.76
CA LEU A 573 -0.83 10.81 -45.52
C LEU A 573 -1.15 11.26 -46.97
N PRO A 574 -2.05 10.62 -47.73
CA PRO A 574 -2.38 11.06 -49.08
C PRO A 574 -3.03 12.46 -49.09
N ASP A 575 -3.92 12.74 -48.14
CA ASP A 575 -4.58 14.04 -48.02
C ASP A 575 -3.60 15.14 -47.59
N LEU A 576 -2.64 14.82 -46.71
CA LEU A 576 -1.58 15.77 -46.33
C LEU A 576 -0.70 16.11 -47.53
N HIS A 577 -0.32 15.12 -48.34
CA HIS A 577 0.52 15.35 -49.51
C HIS A 577 -0.19 16.21 -50.56
N THR A 578 -1.50 15.98 -50.75
CA THR A 578 -2.33 16.78 -51.67
C THR A 578 -2.51 18.21 -51.16
N PHE A 579 -2.67 18.37 -49.84
CA PHE A 579 -2.75 19.67 -49.19
C PHE A 579 -1.44 20.48 -49.34
N PHE A 580 -0.29 19.86 -49.10
CA PHE A 580 1.01 20.53 -49.27
C PHE A 580 1.30 20.87 -50.74
N GLN A 581 0.93 20.02 -51.69
CA GLN A 581 1.03 20.36 -53.12
C GLN A 581 0.15 21.55 -53.52
N SER A 582 -1.02 21.72 -52.89
CA SER A 582 -1.90 22.87 -53.17
C SER A 582 -1.36 24.21 -52.63
N ILE A 583 -0.37 24.18 -51.74
CA ILE A 583 0.27 25.38 -51.19
C ILE A 583 1.44 25.85 -52.08
N ASP A 584 2.06 24.93 -52.83
CA ASP A 584 3.24 25.20 -53.65
C ASP A 584 2.93 25.55 -55.13
N GLU A 585 1.67 25.50 -55.56
CA GLU A 585 1.24 26.04 -56.87
C GLU A 585 0.81 27.51 -56.73
N PRO A 586 1.57 28.49 -57.29
CA PRO A 586 1.29 29.93 -57.16
C PRO A 586 0.14 30.45 -58.03
#